data_AF-A0A258BJG8-F1
#
_entry.id   AF-A0A258BJG8-F1
#
_cell.length_a   1.000
_cell.length_b   1.000
_cell.length_c   1.000
_cell.angle_alpha   90.00
_cell.angle_beta   90.00
_cell.angle_gamma   90.00
#
_symmetry.space_group_name_H-M   'P 1'
#
loop_
_entity.id
_entity.type
_entity.pdbx_description
1 polymer ?
#
loop_
_entity_poly.entity_id
_entity_poly.type
_entity_poly.pdbx_seq_one_letter_code
_entity_poly.pdbx_strand_id
1 'polypeptide(L)'
;MKVELSALAKVLSPLMRLTKALVPQSGDNIPVTVTFTSEPDGVGFRFDREFRFAGRKPYHFCSRMVAAGEGNIIEWMPSGIGWHARYGFDGEKVTMHHRGYKLRVLGVALPVPLEWLIGRGYAEERAIDDAQFEMYIDLRHVWFGRIYAYSGTFTVTDMQLR
;
A
#
# COMPACT_ATOMS: atom_id res chain seq x y z
N MET A 1 -4.89 -13.72 -1.53
CA MET A 1 -5.29 -12.31 -1.69
C MET A 1 -6.03 -12.11 -3.01
N LYS A 2 -7.00 -11.20 -3.07
CA LYS A 2 -7.75 -10.81 -4.28
C LYS A 2 -7.36 -9.39 -4.69
N VAL A 3 -7.10 -9.15 -5.98
CA VAL A 3 -6.80 -7.83 -6.54
C VAL A 3 -7.80 -7.51 -7.65
N GLU A 4 -8.44 -6.35 -7.53
CA GLU A 4 -9.44 -5.86 -8.47
C GLU A 4 -8.94 -4.57 -9.12
N LEU A 5 -8.94 -4.53 -10.46
CA LEU A 5 -8.74 -3.31 -11.22
C LEU A 5 -10.00 -2.99 -12.02
N SER A 6 -10.45 -1.75 -11.93
CA SER A 6 -11.47 -1.21 -12.83
C SER A 6 -11.00 -1.21 -14.29
N ALA A 7 -11.94 -1.11 -15.24
CA ALA A 7 -11.61 -0.99 -16.66
C ALA A 7 -10.68 0.21 -16.93
N LEU A 8 -10.92 1.34 -16.26
CA LEU A 8 -10.05 2.52 -16.34
C LEU A 8 -8.65 2.24 -15.82
N ALA A 9 -8.53 1.58 -14.66
CA ALA A 9 -7.22 1.24 -14.09
C ALA A 9 -6.44 0.26 -14.99
N LYS A 10 -7.12 -0.60 -15.75
CA LYS A 10 -6.47 -1.45 -16.76
C LYS A 10 -5.88 -0.63 -17.91
N VAL A 11 -6.59 0.41 -18.36
CA VAL A 11 -6.09 1.35 -19.39
C VAL A 11 -4.91 2.16 -18.86
N LEU A 12 -5.00 2.65 -17.61
CA LEU A 12 -3.95 3.41 -16.95
C LEU A 12 -2.82 2.51 -16.39
N SER A 13 -2.92 1.19 -16.53
CA SER A 13 -1.95 0.25 -15.97
C SER A 13 -0.50 0.49 -16.44
N PRO A 14 -0.20 0.94 -17.68
CA PRO A 14 1.18 1.27 -18.06
C PRO A 14 1.74 2.44 -17.25
N LEU A 15 0.92 3.45 -16.96
CA LEU A 15 1.30 4.59 -16.12
C LEU A 15 1.47 4.14 -14.65
N MET A 16 0.58 3.28 -14.16
CA MET A 16 0.68 2.69 -12.82
C MET A 16 1.96 1.87 -12.65
N ARG A 17 2.38 1.11 -13.68
CA ARG A 17 3.66 0.38 -13.67
C ARG A 17 4.86 1.30 -13.52
N LEU A 18 4.82 2.50 -14.11
CA LEU A 18 5.91 3.46 -14.02
C LEU A 18 6.10 3.96 -12.58
N THR A 19 5.00 4.18 -11.85
CA THR A 19 5.05 4.63 -10.46
C THR A 19 5.57 3.55 -9.50
N LYS A 20 5.56 2.27 -9.92
CA LYS A 20 5.75 1.10 -9.04
C LYS A 20 4.92 1.19 -7.76
N ALA A 21 3.83 1.94 -7.76
CA ALA A 21 3.04 2.26 -6.58
C ALA A 21 1.92 1.24 -6.33
N LEU A 22 1.53 0.49 -7.37
CA LEU A 22 0.38 -0.42 -7.35
C LEU A 22 0.68 -1.69 -8.14
N VAL A 23 0.02 -2.78 -7.77
CA VAL A 23 0.11 -4.05 -8.50
C VAL A 23 -0.69 -3.92 -9.80
N PRO A 24 -0.07 -4.07 -10.99
CA PRO A 24 -0.71 -3.70 -12.25
C PRO A 24 -1.63 -4.78 -12.83
N GLN A 25 -2.06 -5.75 -12.03
CA GLN A 25 -2.78 -6.93 -12.51
C GLN A 25 -3.84 -7.40 -11.51
N SER A 26 -5.03 -7.73 -12.03
CA SER A 26 -6.11 -8.34 -11.26
C SER A 26 -5.90 -9.84 -11.15
N GLY A 27 -6.37 -10.43 -10.07
CA GLY A 27 -6.39 -11.86 -9.89
C GLY A 27 -6.99 -12.26 -8.56
N ASP A 28 -7.45 -13.50 -8.50
CA ASP A 28 -7.98 -14.11 -7.29
C ASP A 28 -6.97 -15.14 -6.76
N ASN A 29 -7.01 -15.38 -5.45
CA ASN A 29 -6.16 -16.37 -4.78
C ASN A 29 -4.65 -16.20 -5.08
N ILE A 30 -4.19 -14.95 -5.19
CA ILE A 30 -2.79 -14.63 -5.41
C ILE A 30 -2.04 -14.90 -4.10
N PRO A 31 -1.04 -15.81 -4.09
CA PRO A 31 -0.13 -15.96 -2.96
C PRO A 31 0.72 -14.71 -2.83
N VAL A 32 0.74 -14.16 -1.62
CA VAL A 32 1.50 -12.95 -1.29
C VAL A 32 2.30 -13.20 -0.03
N THR A 33 3.58 -12.87 -0.09
CA THR A 33 4.45 -12.82 1.09
C THR A 33 4.77 -11.36 1.37
N VAL A 34 4.62 -10.95 2.63
CA VAL A 34 4.96 -9.60 3.08
C VAL A 34 6.05 -9.72 4.14
N THR A 35 7.20 -9.12 3.86
CA THR A 35 8.29 -8.99 4.82
C THR A 35 8.31 -7.57 5.36
N PHE A 36 8.20 -7.47 6.67
CA PHE A 36 8.35 -6.23 7.42
C PHE A 36 9.75 -6.16 7.98
N THR A 37 10.45 -5.04 7.77
CA THR A 37 11.79 -4.83 8.33
C THR A 37 11.88 -3.44 8.92
N SER A 38 11.97 -3.36 10.25
CA SER A 38 12.28 -2.11 10.94
C SER A 38 13.65 -1.60 10.53
N GLU A 39 13.76 -0.30 10.28
CA GLU A 39 15.04 0.32 9.98
C GLU A 39 15.85 0.52 11.27
N PRO A 40 17.19 0.45 11.22
CA PRO A 40 18.04 0.53 12.41
C PRO A 40 17.92 1.86 13.17
N ASP A 41 17.51 2.93 12.49
CA ASP A 41 17.30 4.25 13.09
C ASP A 41 15.95 4.37 13.82
N GLY A 42 15.07 3.37 13.71
CA GLY A 42 13.74 3.35 14.32
C GLY A 42 12.74 4.33 13.71
N VAL A 43 13.11 5.05 12.64
CA VAL A 43 12.29 6.13 12.07
C VAL A 43 11.25 5.61 11.07
N GLY A 44 11.48 4.41 10.53
CA GLY A 44 10.56 3.78 9.61
C GLY A 44 10.76 2.28 9.51
N PHE A 45 9.94 1.68 8.66
CA PHE A 45 10.06 0.28 8.32
C PHE A 45 9.81 0.07 6.83
N ARG A 46 10.47 -0.94 6.29
CA ARG A 46 10.36 -1.35 4.91
C ARG A 46 9.32 -2.45 4.79
N PHE A 47 8.45 -2.29 3.80
CA PHE A 47 7.61 -3.36 3.31
C PHE A 47 8.24 -3.93 2.05
N ASP A 48 8.37 -5.25 2.00
CA ASP A 48 8.60 -5.99 0.77
C ASP A 48 7.43 -6.93 0.54
N ARG A 49 6.62 -6.66 -0.49
CA ARG A 49 5.45 -7.47 -0.85
C ARG A 49 5.77 -8.22 -2.15
N GLU A 50 5.82 -9.54 -2.08
CA GLU A 50 6.02 -10.41 -3.23
C GLU A 50 4.68 -11.01 -3.68
N PHE A 51 4.26 -10.71 -4.91
CA PHE A 51 3.02 -11.24 -5.50
C PHE A 51 3.34 -12.32 -6.53
N ARG A 52 2.80 -13.53 -6.33
CA ARG A 52 3.04 -14.68 -7.22
C ARG A 52 1.85 -14.93 -8.14
N PHE A 53 1.89 -14.35 -9.33
CA PHE A 53 0.88 -14.62 -10.36
C PHE A 53 1.19 -15.93 -11.12
N ALA A 54 0.17 -16.76 -11.33
CA ALA A 54 0.33 -18.04 -12.05
C ALA A 54 0.96 -17.84 -13.43
N GLY A 55 2.00 -18.64 -13.74
CA GLY A 55 2.70 -18.61 -15.01
C GLY A 55 3.58 -17.36 -15.25
N ARG A 56 3.91 -16.57 -14.22
CA ARG A 56 4.71 -15.34 -14.33
C ARG A 56 5.79 -15.26 -13.27
N LYS A 57 6.78 -14.39 -13.51
CA LYS A 57 7.78 -14.03 -12.49
C LYS A 57 7.10 -13.29 -11.33
N PRO A 58 7.54 -13.51 -10.07
CA PRO A 58 7.04 -12.75 -8.93
C PRO A 58 7.17 -11.24 -9.15
N TYR A 59 6.15 -10.50 -8.75
CA TYR A 59 6.17 -9.04 -8.75
C TYR A 59 6.52 -8.54 -7.35
N HIS A 60 7.61 -7.82 -7.23
CA HIS A 60 8.03 -7.21 -5.97
C HIS A 60 7.55 -5.76 -5.90
N PHE A 61 6.85 -5.46 -4.82
CA PHE A 61 6.47 -4.11 -4.43
C PHE A 61 7.17 -3.79 -3.12
N CYS A 62 8.17 -2.90 -3.19
CA CYS A 62 8.89 -2.45 -2.01
C CYS A 62 8.48 -1.01 -1.69
N SER A 63 8.10 -0.73 -0.45
CA SER A 63 7.82 0.63 0.03
C SER A 63 8.47 0.87 1.38
N ARG A 64 8.62 2.14 1.75
CA ARG A 64 9.17 2.55 3.05
C ARG A 64 8.14 3.40 3.76
N MET A 65 7.65 2.93 4.90
CA MET A 65 6.70 3.65 5.72
C MET A 65 7.43 4.38 6.85
N VAL A 66 7.17 5.68 6.96
CA VAL A 66 7.85 6.58 7.90
C VAL A 66 6.80 7.34 8.70
N ALA A 67 7.02 7.48 10.00
CA ALA A 67 6.17 8.29 10.86
C ALA A 67 6.31 9.79 10.48
N ALA A 68 5.18 10.49 10.39
CA ALA A 68 5.12 11.89 9.99
C ALA A 68 4.50 12.80 11.08
N GLY A 69 4.52 12.34 12.34
CA GLY A 69 3.99 13.04 13.52
C GLY A 69 2.47 12.88 13.72
N GLU A 70 2.00 12.97 14.96
CA GLU A 70 0.56 12.98 15.34
C GLU A 70 -0.33 11.94 14.65
N GLY A 71 0.11 10.67 14.62
CA GLY A 71 -0.62 9.58 13.97
C GLY A 71 -0.65 9.68 12.44
N ASN A 72 0.21 10.50 11.83
CA ASN A 72 0.42 10.52 10.38
C ASN A 72 1.56 9.60 9.99
N ILE A 73 1.42 9.02 8.81
CA ILE A 73 2.38 8.12 8.19
C ILE A 73 2.55 8.53 6.73
N ILE A 74 3.75 8.31 6.19
CA ILE A 74 4.00 8.45 4.76
C ILE A 74 4.61 7.14 4.26
N GLU A 75 3.89 6.45 3.37
CA GLU A 75 4.42 5.30 2.63
C GLU A 75 5.08 5.81 1.35
N TRP A 76 6.40 5.73 1.28
CA TRP A 76 7.21 6.11 0.13
C TRP A 76 7.36 4.93 -0.83
N MET A 77 6.90 5.11 -2.05
CA MET A 77 7.09 4.20 -3.17
C MET A 77 8.48 4.41 -3.80
N PRO A 78 9.02 3.43 -4.54
CA PRO A 78 10.35 3.54 -5.16
C PRO A 78 10.48 4.69 -6.16
N SER A 79 9.37 5.16 -6.73
CA SER A 79 9.31 6.32 -7.62
C SER A 79 9.51 7.66 -6.92
N GLY A 80 9.55 7.69 -5.58
CA GLY A 80 9.61 8.92 -4.80
C GLY A 80 8.24 9.57 -4.55
N ILE A 81 7.16 8.97 -5.05
CA ILE A 81 5.79 9.32 -4.63
C ILE A 81 5.57 8.77 -3.22
N GLY A 82 5.01 9.58 -2.35
CA GLY A 82 4.65 9.23 -0.98
C GLY A 82 3.15 9.34 -0.78
N TRP A 83 2.51 8.28 -0.32
CA TRP A 83 1.13 8.35 0.16
C TRP A 83 1.12 8.81 1.61
N HIS A 84 0.60 10.01 1.87
CA HIS A 84 0.42 10.54 3.21
C HIS A 84 -0.96 10.13 3.71
N ALA A 85 -0.98 9.38 4.81
CA ALA A 85 -2.20 8.93 5.47
C ALA A 85 -2.17 9.27 6.97
N ARG A 86 -3.36 9.34 7.57
CA ARG A 86 -3.54 9.38 9.03
C ARG A 86 -4.02 8.02 9.49
N TYR A 87 -3.30 7.47 10.46
CA TYR A 87 -3.63 6.27 11.18
C TYR A 87 -4.76 6.52 12.19
N GLY A 88 -5.63 5.54 12.34
CA GLY A 88 -6.66 5.47 13.37
C GLY A 88 -6.78 4.05 13.89
N PHE A 89 -7.24 3.92 15.13
CA PHE A 89 -7.62 2.64 15.72
C PHE A 89 -8.96 2.84 16.43
N ASP A 90 -9.94 2.02 16.11
CA ASP A 90 -11.31 2.11 16.66
C ASP A 90 -11.60 1.08 17.76
N GLY A 91 -10.60 0.27 18.14
CA GLY A 91 -10.74 -0.84 19.08
C GLY A 91 -10.86 -2.20 18.40
N GLU A 92 -11.20 -2.24 17.11
CA GLU A 92 -11.38 -3.47 16.34
C GLU A 92 -10.40 -3.56 15.17
N LYS A 93 -10.16 -2.43 14.49
CA LYS A 93 -9.30 -2.36 13.33
C LYS A 93 -8.45 -1.10 13.31
N VAL A 94 -7.32 -1.27 12.66
CA VAL A 94 -6.42 -0.23 12.25
C VAL A 94 -6.92 0.35 10.93
N THR A 95 -6.96 1.67 10.80
CA THR A 95 -7.38 2.35 9.57
C THR A 95 -6.34 3.38 9.14
N MET A 96 -6.22 3.58 7.84
CA MET A 96 -5.36 4.59 7.23
C MET A 96 -6.17 5.43 6.26
N HIS A 97 -6.39 6.69 6.62
CA HIS A 97 -7.17 7.64 5.83
C HIS A 97 -6.26 8.57 5.05
N HIS A 98 -6.45 8.64 3.73
CA HIS A 98 -5.68 9.52 2.87
C HIS A 98 -5.72 11.00 3.31
N ARG A 99 -4.55 11.62 3.35
CA ARG A 99 -4.33 13.04 3.65
C ARG A 99 -3.70 13.81 2.50
N GLY A 100 -3.05 13.12 1.57
CA GLY A 100 -2.54 13.69 0.34
C GLY A 100 -1.45 12.83 -0.28
N TYR A 101 -0.88 13.33 -1.36
CA TYR A 101 0.38 12.81 -1.89
C TYR A 101 1.54 13.77 -1.68
N LYS A 102 2.74 13.21 -1.52
CA LYS A 102 3.99 13.94 -1.51
C LYS A 102 4.91 13.41 -2.61
N LEU A 103 5.76 14.28 -3.14
CA LEU A 103 6.81 13.91 -4.06
C LEU A 103 8.16 14.27 -3.43
N ARG A 104 9.09 13.32 -3.43
CA ARG A 104 10.46 13.56 -2.97
C ARG A 104 11.28 14.16 -4.12
N VAL A 105 11.65 15.42 -3.99
CA VAL A 105 12.50 16.15 -4.95
C VAL A 105 13.74 16.65 -4.21
N LEU A 106 14.93 16.20 -4.62
CA LEU A 106 16.21 16.58 -4.01
C LEU A 106 16.25 16.43 -2.47
N GLY A 107 15.61 15.38 -1.95
CA GLY A 107 15.54 15.11 -0.50
C GLY A 107 14.41 15.83 0.24
N VAL A 108 13.72 16.78 -0.40
CA VAL A 108 12.58 17.51 0.18
C VAL A 108 11.27 16.82 -0.19
N ALA A 109 10.35 16.71 0.77
CA ALA A 109 9.01 16.16 0.55
C ALA A 109 8.01 17.29 0.26
N LEU A 110 7.62 17.45 -1.01
CA LEU A 110 6.68 18.47 -1.46
C LEU A 110 5.26 17.90 -1.62
N PRO A 111 4.21 18.58 -1.13
CA PRO A 111 2.84 18.16 -1.39
C PRO A 111 2.50 18.31 -2.88
N VAL A 112 1.77 17.34 -3.45
CA VAL A 112 1.40 17.33 -4.87
C VAL A 112 -0.06 16.90 -5.04
N PRO A 113 -0.83 17.52 -5.96
CA PRO A 113 -2.25 17.25 -6.14
C PRO A 113 -2.49 16.01 -7.03
N LEU A 114 -1.92 14.86 -6.65
CA LEU A 114 -2.02 13.62 -7.45
C LEU A 114 -3.35 12.88 -7.28
N GLU A 115 -4.25 13.36 -6.41
CA GLU A 115 -5.55 12.74 -6.14
C GLU A 115 -6.45 12.73 -7.38
N TRP A 116 -6.28 13.72 -8.28
CA TRP A 116 -7.01 13.82 -9.54
C TRP A 116 -6.57 12.80 -10.59
N LEU A 117 -5.42 12.15 -10.39
CA LEU A 117 -4.85 11.17 -11.31
C LEU A 117 -4.88 9.76 -10.73
N ILE A 118 -4.47 9.63 -9.46
CA ILE A 118 -4.29 8.35 -8.77
C ILE A 118 -5.51 8.02 -7.92
N GLY A 119 -6.30 9.01 -7.49
CA GLY A 119 -7.39 8.83 -6.53
C GLY A 119 -6.92 8.94 -5.08
N ARG A 120 -7.79 8.59 -4.13
CA ARG A 120 -7.54 8.63 -2.69
C ARG A 120 -7.50 7.22 -2.15
N GLY A 121 -6.41 6.89 -1.44
CA GLY A 121 -6.22 5.58 -0.83
C GLY A 121 -6.96 5.43 0.50
N TYR A 122 -7.37 4.22 0.80
CA TYR A 122 -7.82 3.82 2.13
C TYR A 122 -7.27 2.43 2.41
N ALA A 123 -6.82 2.21 3.63
CA ALA A 123 -6.40 0.90 4.10
C ALA A 123 -7.04 0.62 5.46
N GLU A 124 -7.32 -0.65 5.71
CA GLU A 124 -7.66 -1.15 7.03
C GLU A 124 -7.06 -2.53 7.25
N GLU A 125 -6.71 -2.78 8.51
CA GLU A 125 -6.18 -4.05 8.99
C GLU A 125 -6.93 -4.45 10.25
N ARG A 126 -7.44 -5.69 10.29
CA ARG A 126 -8.24 -6.22 11.40
C ARG A 126 -7.59 -7.51 11.87
N ALA A 127 -7.28 -7.60 13.16
CA ALA A 127 -6.84 -8.86 13.76
C ALA A 127 -7.99 -9.88 13.78
N ILE A 128 -7.70 -11.12 13.34
CA ILE A 128 -8.62 -12.26 13.49
C ILE A 128 -8.25 -13.01 14.77
N ASP A 129 -6.97 -13.29 14.95
CA ASP A 129 -6.38 -13.95 16.11
C ASP A 129 -4.90 -13.53 16.27
N ASP A 130 -4.16 -14.20 17.16
CA ASP A 130 -2.76 -13.88 17.48
C ASP A 130 -1.78 -14.04 16.30
N ALA A 131 -2.16 -14.81 15.27
CA ALA A 131 -1.32 -15.09 14.11
C ALA A 131 -1.94 -14.62 12.79
N GLN A 132 -3.22 -14.25 12.76
CA GLN A 132 -3.94 -13.93 11.53
C GLN A 132 -4.58 -12.55 11.56
N PHE A 133 -4.53 -11.88 10.42
CA PHE A 133 -5.20 -10.61 10.21
C PHE A 133 -5.76 -10.48 8.80
N GLU A 134 -6.84 -9.72 8.66
CA GLU A 134 -7.39 -9.30 7.38
C GLU A 134 -6.83 -7.95 7.03
N MET A 135 -6.49 -7.77 5.75
CA MET A 135 -6.13 -6.48 5.19
C MET A 135 -7.09 -6.16 4.05
N TYR A 136 -7.54 -4.91 4.00
CA TYR A 136 -8.30 -4.34 2.90
C TYR A 136 -7.69 -3.01 2.49
N ILE A 137 -7.48 -2.83 1.19
CA ILE A 137 -7.04 -1.56 0.60
C ILE A 137 -7.93 -1.24 -0.58
N ASP A 138 -8.35 0.01 -0.70
CA ASP A 138 -8.94 0.54 -1.92
C ASP A 138 -8.42 1.91 -2.30
N LEU A 139 -8.59 2.22 -3.58
CA LEU A 139 -8.20 3.47 -4.20
C LEU A 139 -9.39 4.00 -4.98
N ARG A 140 -9.85 5.20 -4.61
CA ARG A 140 -11.03 5.83 -5.19
C ARG A 140 -10.66 7.08 -5.95
N HIS A 141 -10.86 7.05 -7.26
CA HIS A 141 -10.73 8.21 -8.12
C HIS A 141 -11.90 9.17 -7.92
N VAL A 142 -11.65 10.48 -8.02
CA VAL A 142 -12.67 11.53 -7.80
C VAL A 142 -13.87 11.38 -8.74
N TRP A 143 -13.63 11.14 -10.03
CA TRP A 143 -14.71 11.00 -11.03
C TRP A 143 -15.18 9.56 -11.28
N PHE A 144 -14.33 8.55 -11.06
CA PHE A 144 -14.59 7.17 -11.51
C PHE A 144 -14.88 6.21 -10.36
N GLY A 145 -14.88 6.69 -9.12
CA GLY A 145 -15.09 5.86 -7.94
C GLY A 145 -13.95 4.87 -7.73
N ARG A 146 -14.25 3.66 -7.28
CA ARG A 146 -13.25 2.65 -6.92
C ARG A 146 -12.53 2.13 -8.17
N ILE A 147 -11.24 2.44 -8.29
CA ILE A 147 -10.42 2.06 -9.45
C ILE A 147 -9.50 0.88 -9.17
N TYR A 148 -9.11 0.68 -7.91
CA TYR A 148 -8.25 -0.40 -7.47
C TYR A 148 -8.66 -0.85 -6.07
N ALA A 149 -8.63 -2.15 -5.82
CA ALA A 149 -8.78 -2.70 -4.48
C ALA A 149 -8.00 -4.00 -4.34
N TYR A 150 -7.53 -4.30 -3.15
CA TYR A 150 -7.19 -5.67 -2.79
C TYR A 150 -7.59 -5.99 -1.37
N SER A 151 -7.83 -7.28 -1.14
CA SER A 151 -8.13 -7.80 0.17
C SER A 151 -7.57 -9.20 0.36
N GLY A 152 -7.30 -9.56 1.60
CA GLY A 152 -6.89 -10.92 1.93
C GLY A 152 -6.58 -11.11 3.40
N THR A 153 -6.58 -12.37 3.80
CA THR A 153 -6.13 -12.83 5.09
C THR A 153 -4.65 -13.19 5.01
N PHE A 154 -3.90 -12.77 6.01
CA PHE A 154 -2.48 -13.04 6.15
C PHE A 154 -2.23 -13.78 7.46
N THR A 155 -1.25 -14.68 7.44
CA THR A 155 -0.76 -15.38 8.61
C THR A 155 0.67 -14.96 8.87
N VAL A 156 0.99 -14.60 10.11
CA VAL A 156 2.35 -14.29 10.55
C VAL A 156 3.11 -15.61 10.67
N THR A 157 4.13 -15.80 9.84
CA THR A 157 4.88 -17.07 9.76
C THR A 157 6.21 -17.03 10.50
N ASP A 158 6.82 -15.85 10.61
CA ASP A 158 8.10 -15.65 11.29
C ASP A 158 8.12 -14.25 11.91
N MET A 159 8.67 -14.14 13.11
CA MET A 159 8.86 -12.88 13.81
C MET A 159 10.21 -12.90 14.50
N GLN A 160 11.13 -12.09 14.00
CA GLN A 160 12.46 -11.93 14.57
C GLN A 160 12.56 -10.52 15.17
N LEU A 161 12.67 -10.46 16.49
CA LEU A 161 13.00 -9.23 17.19
C LEU A 161 14.52 -9.04 17.06
N ARG A 162 14.94 -7.96 16.38
CA ARG A 162 16.34 -7.53 16.31
C ARG A 162 16.66 -6.57 17.44
#